data_AF-A0A925RZ92-F1
#
_entry.id   AF-A0A925RZ92-F1
#
_cell.length_a   1.000
_cell.length_b   1.000
_cell.length_c   1.000
_cell.angle_alpha   90.00
_cell.angle_beta   90.00
_cell.angle_gamma   90.00
#
_symmetry.space_group_name_H-M   'P 1'
#
loop_
_entity.id
_entity.type
_entity.pdbx_description
1 polymer ?
#
loop_
_entity_poly.entity_id
_entity_poly.type
_entity_poly.pdbx_seq_one_letter_code
_entity_poly.pdbx_strand_id
1 'polypeptide(L)'
;MPFLIAGAIKQAYDVIVVGSGAAGGQTAYTLCMEGARVLMLEAGRNYTPATETPMFQTPEQAPLRDAVTPDKNFGFYDATVDGGWQVPGEPYVNARQDDAGRFDWWRARMLGGRTNHWGRISLRNGPYDFKPYSRDGLGFDWPIDYDDVAPYYDKVEMLIGVYGNNDGLENTPDSPPGVLLPPPRPRVSDLLVQQRAGRLGVPVIAGHRAVLTRRLDADNLPAKLHPGNAEAQRILRDAMLRRAACWW
;
A
#
# COMPACT_ATOMS: atom_id res chain seq x y z
N MET A 1 -18.55 -0.04 2.06
CA MET A 1 -18.67 -0.22 3.52
C MET A 1 -19.68 0.82 4.01
N PRO A 2 -20.74 0.44 4.74
CA PRO A 2 -21.70 1.42 5.24
C PRO A 2 -21.01 2.34 6.24
N PHE A 3 -21.13 3.65 6.05
CA PHE A 3 -20.70 4.63 7.04
C PHE A 3 -21.74 4.66 8.15
N LEU A 4 -21.31 4.40 9.39
CA LEU A 4 -22.22 4.39 10.53
C LEU A 4 -22.21 5.78 11.17
N ILE A 5 -23.38 6.37 11.30
CA ILE A 5 -23.59 7.50 12.23
C ILE A 5 -23.70 6.94 13.64
N ALA A 6 -23.47 7.79 14.67
CA ALA A 6 -23.47 7.37 16.07
C ALA A 6 -24.74 6.56 16.47
N GLY A 7 -25.92 6.95 15.95
CA GLY A 7 -27.17 6.25 16.22
C GLY A 7 -27.35 4.89 15.53
N ALA A 8 -26.49 4.53 14.57
CA ALA A 8 -26.48 3.24 13.88
C ALA A 8 -25.44 2.25 14.46
N ILE A 9 -24.70 2.68 15.48
CA ILE A 9 -23.71 1.84 16.16
C ILE A 9 -24.44 0.78 16.98
N LYS A 10 -24.08 -0.49 16.77
CA LYS A 10 -24.57 -1.60 17.60
C LYS A 10 -23.95 -1.55 18.99
N GLN A 11 -24.66 -2.11 19.97
CA GLN A 11 -24.18 -2.15 21.36
C GLN A 11 -22.88 -2.95 21.55
N ALA A 12 -22.57 -3.90 20.65
CA ALA A 12 -21.37 -4.74 20.75
C ALA A 12 -20.74 -5.06 19.38
N TYR A 13 -19.41 -5.07 19.36
CA TYR A 13 -18.54 -5.53 18.28
C TYR A 13 -17.50 -6.49 18.86
N ASP A 14 -17.00 -7.39 18.02
CA ASP A 14 -16.00 -8.37 18.46
C ASP A 14 -14.61 -7.73 18.52
N VAL A 15 -14.32 -6.80 17.59
CA VAL A 15 -13.06 -6.05 17.54
C VAL A 15 -13.31 -4.59 17.15
N ILE A 16 -12.55 -3.68 17.75
CA ILE A 16 -12.47 -2.27 17.35
C ILE A 16 -11.09 -2.01 16.75
N VAL A 17 -11.05 -1.50 15.52
CA VAL A 17 -9.82 -1.08 14.84
C VAL A 17 -9.78 0.45 14.79
N VAL A 18 -8.71 1.04 15.32
CA VAL A 18 -8.51 2.50 15.32
C VAL A 18 -7.56 2.88 14.18
N GLY A 19 -8.11 3.56 13.18
CA GLY A 19 -7.45 3.97 11.94
C GLY A 19 -7.76 3.04 10.78
N SER A 20 -8.13 3.61 9.63
CA SER A 20 -8.52 2.86 8.42
C SER A 20 -7.41 2.77 7.36
N GLY A 21 -6.19 3.14 7.72
CA GLY A 21 -5.02 3.07 6.85
C GLY A 21 -4.62 1.62 6.51
N ALA A 22 -3.49 1.45 5.80
CA ALA A 22 -3.02 0.15 5.32
C ALA A 22 -3.13 -0.99 6.36
N ALA A 23 -2.60 -0.78 7.57
CA ALA A 23 -2.63 -1.77 8.64
C ALA A 23 -4.05 -2.04 9.15
N GLY A 24 -4.81 -0.99 9.51
CA GLY A 24 -6.16 -1.15 10.04
C GLY A 24 -7.14 -1.74 9.03
N GLY A 25 -7.04 -1.34 7.76
CA GLY A 25 -7.80 -1.92 6.67
C GLY A 25 -7.49 -3.40 6.45
N GLN A 26 -6.22 -3.81 6.53
CA GLN A 26 -5.82 -5.21 6.42
C GLN A 26 -6.28 -6.05 7.62
N THR A 27 -6.18 -5.50 8.83
CA THR A 27 -6.70 -6.14 10.05
C THR A 27 -8.21 -6.34 9.97
N ALA A 28 -8.96 -5.29 9.62
CA ALA A 28 -10.40 -5.37 9.45
C ALA A 28 -10.79 -6.36 8.34
N TYR A 29 -10.08 -6.34 7.20
CA TYR A 29 -10.27 -7.31 6.12
C TYR A 29 -10.13 -8.74 6.62
N THR A 30 -9.03 -9.06 7.30
CA THR A 30 -8.72 -10.41 7.76
C THR A 30 -9.78 -10.90 8.75
N LEU A 31 -10.08 -10.09 9.76
CA LEU A 31 -11.06 -10.43 10.80
C LEU A 31 -12.49 -10.58 10.24
N CYS A 32 -12.91 -9.68 9.34
CA CYS A 32 -14.23 -9.76 8.72
C CYS A 32 -14.38 -10.97 7.80
N MET A 33 -13.32 -11.36 7.07
CA MET A 33 -13.35 -12.57 6.24
C MET A 33 -13.52 -13.85 7.08
N GLU A 34 -13.04 -13.85 8.32
CA GLU A 34 -13.25 -14.91 9.30
C GLU A 34 -14.54 -14.74 10.14
N GLY A 35 -15.43 -13.83 9.75
CA GLY A 35 -16.77 -13.69 10.33
C GLY A 35 -16.87 -12.77 11.56
N ALA A 36 -15.78 -12.13 11.98
CA ALA A 36 -15.82 -11.18 13.10
C ALA A 36 -16.55 -9.88 12.72
N ARG A 37 -17.29 -9.30 13.67
CA ARG A 37 -17.91 -7.98 13.53
C ARG A 37 -16.94 -6.92 13.98
N VAL A 38 -16.35 -6.21 13.01
CA VAL A 38 -15.34 -5.19 13.26
C VAL A 38 -15.94 -3.79 13.15
N LEU A 39 -15.73 -2.97 14.18
CA LEU A 39 -15.94 -1.52 14.11
C LEU A 39 -14.61 -0.84 13.78
N MET A 40 -14.57 -0.07 12.71
CA MET A 40 -13.39 0.70 12.33
C MET A 40 -13.63 2.19 12.60
N LEU A 41 -12.76 2.82 13.37
CA LEU A 41 -12.80 4.24 13.70
C LEU A 41 -11.78 4.98 12.85
N GLU A 42 -12.20 5.95 12.06
CA GLU A 42 -11.32 6.82 11.27
C GLU A 42 -11.45 8.26 11.77
N ALA A 43 -10.31 8.92 11.98
CA ALA A 43 -10.27 10.29 12.46
C ALA A 43 -10.63 11.29 11.34
N GLY A 44 -10.36 10.91 10.09
CA GLY A 44 -10.69 11.66 8.91
C GLY A 44 -12.07 11.42 8.33
N ARG A 45 -12.40 12.19 7.29
CA ARG A 45 -13.63 11.96 6.51
C ARG A 45 -13.52 10.78 5.56
N ASN A 46 -14.67 10.34 5.07
CA ASN A 46 -14.73 9.43 3.93
C ASN A 46 -14.05 10.05 2.70
N TYR A 47 -13.39 9.22 1.90
CA TYR A 47 -12.78 9.59 0.62
C TYR A 47 -13.21 8.61 -0.45
N THR A 48 -13.71 9.13 -1.57
CA THR A 48 -14.19 8.35 -2.71
C THR A 48 -13.30 8.60 -3.92
N PRO A 49 -12.31 7.74 -4.19
CA PRO A 49 -11.36 7.95 -5.29
C PRO A 49 -12.05 8.15 -6.65
N ALA A 50 -13.16 7.46 -6.90
CA ALA A 50 -13.89 7.55 -8.17
C ALA A 50 -14.42 8.95 -8.50
N THR A 51 -14.67 9.79 -7.50
CA THR A 51 -15.25 11.13 -7.66
C THR A 51 -14.30 12.25 -7.23
N GLU A 52 -13.34 11.95 -6.37
CA GLU A 52 -12.47 12.96 -5.75
C GLU A 52 -11.04 12.97 -6.29
N THR A 53 -10.65 11.98 -7.10
CA THR A 53 -9.31 11.92 -7.67
C THR A 53 -9.29 12.58 -9.06
N PRO A 54 -8.61 13.72 -9.25
CA PRO A 54 -8.65 14.48 -10.51
C PRO A 54 -7.64 13.96 -11.56
N MET A 55 -7.27 12.67 -11.54
CA MET A 55 -6.16 12.11 -12.34
C MET A 55 -6.33 12.22 -13.86
N PHE A 56 -7.54 12.50 -14.34
CA PHE A 56 -7.83 12.71 -15.77
C PHE A 56 -8.03 14.19 -16.14
N GLN A 57 -7.88 15.10 -15.18
CA GLN A 57 -7.99 16.53 -15.43
C GLN A 57 -6.65 17.10 -15.92
N THR A 58 -6.69 18.06 -16.83
CA THR A 58 -5.50 18.73 -17.36
C THR A 58 -5.03 19.88 -16.44
N PRO A 59 -3.78 20.35 -16.55
CA PRO A 59 -3.29 21.48 -15.75
C PRO A 59 -4.13 22.76 -15.91
N GLU A 60 -4.80 22.96 -17.05
CA GLU A 60 -5.71 24.10 -17.27
C GLU A 60 -7.02 23.98 -16.49
N GLN A 61 -7.43 22.75 -16.16
CA GLN A 61 -8.61 22.45 -15.34
C GLN A 61 -8.27 22.49 -13.84
N ALA A 62 -6.98 22.40 -13.48
CA ALA A 62 -6.52 22.49 -12.11
C ALA A 62 -6.70 23.92 -11.56
N PRO A 63 -7.39 24.09 -10.42
CA PRO A 63 -7.41 25.34 -9.68
C PRO A 63 -5.98 25.84 -9.43
N LEU A 64 -5.78 27.15 -9.56
CA LEU A 64 -4.47 27.78 -9.40
C LEU A 64 -3.36 27.16 -10.28
N ARG A 65 -3.72 26.46 -11.37
CA ARG A 65 -2.78 25.72 -12.24
C ARG A 65 -1.89 24.75 -11.45
N ASP A 66 -2.50 23.95 -10.57
CA ASP A 66 -1.80 22.96 -9.75
C ASP A 66 -0.79 23.56 -8.75
N ALA A 67 -0.93 24.87 -8.45
CA ALA A 67 -0.09 25.50 -7.44
C ALA A 67 -0.28 24.84 -6.07
N VAL A 68 0.84 24.67 -5.37
CA VAL A 68 0.88 24.17 -4.00
C VAL A 68 0.11 25.11 -3.07
N THR A 69 -0.70 24.54 -2.20
CA THR A 69 -1.40 25.27 -1.13
C THR A 69 -1.10 24.64 0.24
N PRO A 70 -1.42 25.32 1.35
CA PRO A 70 -1.30 24.70 2.69
C PRO A 70 -2.08 23.39 2.83
N ASP A 71 -3.23 23.26 2.17
CA ASP A 71 -4.09 22.06 2.21
C ASP A 71 -3.70 21.00 1.17
N LYS A 72 -2.86 21.38 0.20
CA LYS A 72 -2.42 20.55 -0.94
C LYS A 72 -0.93 20.77 -1.17
N ASN A 73 -0.09 20.18 -0.32
CA ASN A 73 1.36 20.41 -0.37
C ASN A 73 2.01 19.89 -1.66
N PHE A 74 1.35 18.97 -2.39
CA PHE A 74 1.77 18.50 -3.72
C PHE A 74 0.84 18.95 -4.86
N GLY A 75 0.09 20.03 -4.68
CA GLY A 75 -0.80 20.58 -5.71
C GLY A 75 -2.14 19.86 -5.82
N PHE A 76 -2.90 20.22 -6.85
CA PHE A 76 -4.27 19.79 -7.11
C PHE A 76 -4.43 18.27 -7.21
N TYR A 77 -3.43 17.57 -7.73
CA TYR A 77 -3.48 16.11 -7.90
C TYR A 77 -3.17 15.32 -6.61
N ASP A 78 -2.76 16.00 -5.54
CA ASP A 78 -2.55 15.39 -4.23
C ASP A 78 -3.85 14.79 -3.70
N ALA A 79 -3.89 13.46 -3.53
CA ALA A 79 -5.03 12.76 -2.98
C ALA A 79 -5.21 12.94 -1.45
N THR A 80 -4.22 13.52 -0.76
CA THR A 80 -4.30 13.75 0.69
C THR A 80 -5.38 14.76 1.01
N VAL A 81 -6.16 14.44 2.03
CA VAL A 81 -7.24 15.27 2.58
C VAL A 81 -6.99 15.37 4.08
N ASP A 82 -7.27 16.55 4.65
CA ASP A 82 -7.16 16.85 6.08
C ASP A 82 -5.80 16.37 6.66
N GLY A 83 -4.74 16.67 5.93
CA GLY A 83 -3.41 16.09 6.12
C GLY A 83 -2.33 16.91 5.45
N GLY A 84 -1.13 16.35 5.41
CA GLY A 84 0.07 16.99 4.87
C GLY A 84 1.24 16.90 5.83
N TRP A 85 2.19 17.80 5.67
CA TRP A 85 3.34 17.96 6.59
C TRP A 85 2.94 18.51 7.96
N GLN A 86 1.82 19.25 8.02
CA GLN A 86 1.26 19.83 9.23
C GLN A 86 -0.23 19.50 9.27
N VAL A 87 -0.72 19.09 10.44
CA VAL A 87 -2.14 18.79 10.65
C VAL A 87 -2.66 19.76 11.70
N PRO A 88 -3.68 20.58 11.40
CA PRO A 88 -4.24 21.52 12.36
C PRO A 88 -4.64 20.82 13.67
N GLY A 89 -4.16 21.34 14.80
CA GLY A 89 -4.49 20.81 16.13
C GLY A 89 -3.65 19.61 16.58
N GLU A 90 -2.72 19.11 15.77
CA GLU A 90 -1.81 18.02 16.14
C GLU A 90 -0.37 18.53 16.27
N PRO A 91 0.17 18.70 17.49
CA PRO A 91 1.55 19.14 17.66
C PRO A 91 2.52 18.01 17.32
N TYR A 92 3.46 18.28 16.40
CA TYR A 92 4.59 17.39 16.15
C TYR A 92 5.72 17.69 17.12
N VAL A 93 6.09 16.69 17.90
CA VAL A 93 7.26 16.79 18.79
C VAL A 93 8.49 16.36 18.01
N ASN A 94 9.38 17.32 17.76
CA ASN A 94 10.70 17.08 17.21
C ASN A 94 11.73 17.14 18.34
N ALA A 95 12.60 16.13 18.43
CA ALA A 95 13.67 16.11 19.44
C ALA A 95 14.71 17.21 19.21
N ARG A 96 14.87 17.67 17.97
CA ARG A 96 15.70 18.81 17.59
C ARG A 96 14.95 19.72 16.62
N GLN A 97 15.15 21.02 16.74
CA GLN A 97 14.48 22.04 15.91
C GLN A 97 15.40 22.68 14.86
N ASP A 98 16.67 22.30 14.82
CA ASP A 98 17.58 22.69 13.75
C ASP A 98 17.25 21.95 12.45
N ASP A 99 17.60 22.54 11.30
CA ASP A 99 17.31 21.96 9.99
C ASP A 99 17.91 20.56 9.83
N ALA A 100 19.04 20.29 10.49
CA ALA A 100 19.71 19.00 10.44
C ALA A 100 18.98 17.91 11.25
N GLY A 101 18.24 18.27 12.29
CA GLY A 101 17.58 17.35 13.21
C GLY A 101 16.05 17.33 13.12
N ARG A 102 15.46 18.22 12.31
CA ARG A 102 14.01 18.27 12.07
C ARG A 102 13.55 17.04 11.29
N PHE A 103 12.52 16.37 11.78
CA PHE A 103 11.81 15.32 11.07
C PHE A 103 10.38 15.76 10.74
N ASP A 104 10.03 15.77 9.46
CA ASP A 104 8.71 16.13 8.98
C ASP A 104 7.87 14.87 8.72
N TRP A 105 6.68 14.80 9.31
CA TRP A 105 5.79 13.65 9.18
C TRP A 105 4.66 13.94 8.20
N TRP A 106 4.54 13.16 7.12
CA TRP A 106 3.33 13.21 6.30
C TRP A 106 2.20 12.41 6.97
N ARG A 107 1.07 13.06 7.23
CA ARG A 107 -0.15 12.42 7.74
C ARG A 107 -1.32 12.60 6.76
N ALA A 108 -2.20 11.62 6.71
CA ALA A 108 -3.45 11.68 5.96
C ALA A 108 -4.60 11.23 6.88
N ARG A 109 -5.47 12.15 7.27
CA ARG A 109 -6.68 11.87 8.05
C ARG A 109 -7.84 11.70 7.10
N MET A 110 -7.97 10.50 6.55
CA MET A 110 -9.01 10.16 5.57
C MET A 110 -9.19 8.65 5.51
N LEU A 111 -10.36 8.18 5.07
CA LEU A 111 -10.59 6.75 4.87
C LEU A 111 -9.52 6.15 3.92
N GLY A 112 -8.84 5.08 4.36
CA GLY A 112 -7.71 4.45 3.67
C GLY A 112 -6.35 5.09 3.97
N GLY A 113 -6.31 6.27 4.57
CA GLY A 113 -5.10 6.98 4.94
C GLY A 113 -4.12 7.14 3.77
N ARG A 114 -2.84 6.86 4.02
CA ARG A 114 -1.76 7.06 3.04
C ARG A 114 -1.80 6.11 1.84
N THR A 115 -2.62 5.05 1.83
CA THR A 115 -2.75 4.18 0.64
C THR A 115 -3.43 4.88 -0.54
N ASN A 116 -4.05 6.04 -0.31
CA ASN A 116 -4.60 6.89 -1.38
C ASN A 116 -3.51 7.70 -2.12
N HIS A 117 -2.35 7.95 -1.48
CA HIS A 117 -1.29 8.83 -2.02
C HIS A 117 0.06 8.10 -2.23
N TRP A 118 0.26 6.90 -1.68
CA TRP A 118 1.54 6.19 -1.76
C TRP A 118 2.01 5.85 -3.19
N GLY A 119 3.33 5.68 -3.36
CA GLY A 119 3.96 5.33 -4.64
C GLY A 119 3.74 3.89 -5.12
N ARG A 120 3.03 3.06 -4.33
CA ARG A 120 2.72 1.64 -4.60
C ARG A 120 3.95 0.74 -4.72
N ILE A 121 5.12 1.15 -4.25
CA ILE A 121 6.29 0.27 -4.16
C ILE A 121 6.01 -0.76 -3.07
N SER A 122 6.17 -2.03 -3.39
CA SER A 122 5.73 -3.16 -2.55
C SER A 122 6.83 -4.21 -2.51
N LEU A 123 7.94 -3.85 -1.86
CA LEU A 123 9.10 -4.73 -1.66
C LEU A 123 8.90 -5.60 -0.43
N ARG A 124 9.43 -6.82 -0.47
CA ARG A 124 9.62 -7.64 0.72
C ARG A 124 10.85 -7.16 1.48
N ASN A 125 10.80 -7.26 2.81
CA ASN A 125 12.03 -7.30 3.59
C ASN A 125 12.75 -8.63 3.30
N GLY A 126 14.08 -8.61 3.28
CA GLY A 126 14.90 -9.80 3.17
C GLY A 126 15.37 -10.33 4.53
N PRO A 127 15.99 -11.51 4.58
CA PRO A 127 16.46 -12.14 5.82
C PRO A 127 17.32 -11.23 6.70
N TYR A 128 18.13 -10.38 6.10
CA TYR A 128 19.02 -9.49 6.82
C TYR A 128 18.29 -8.38 7.58
N ASP A 129 17.12 -7.97 7.09
CA ASP A 129 16.34 -6.89 7.70
C ASP A 129 15.70 -7.32 9.02
N PHE A 130 15.57 -8.64 9.24
CA PHE A 130 15.07 -9.22 10.48
C PHE A 130 16.18 -9.45 11.52
N LYS A 131 17.45 -9.50 11.10
CA LYS A 131 18.60 -9.80 11.97
C LYS A 131 19.73 -8.78 11.85
N PRO A 132 19.45 -7.46 11.95
CA PRO A 132 20.47 -6.43 11.76
C PRO A 132 21.58 -6.50 12.83
N TYR A 133 21.23 -6.74 14.10
CA TYR A 133 22.20 -6.76 15.18
C TYR A 133 23.15 -7.95 15.04
N SER A 134 22.64 -9.14 14.76
CA SER A 134 23.48 -10.31 14.50
C SER A 134 24.36 -10.16 13.25
N ARG A 135 23.92 -9.40 12.24
CA ARG A 135 24.66 -9.21 10.98
C ARG A 135 25.77 -8.17 11.10
N ASP A 136 25.46 -6.98 11.60
CA ASP A 136 26.36 -5.81 11.57
C ASP A 136 26.57 -5.14 12.94
N GLY A 137 25.93 -5.66 14.00
CA GLY A 137 26.05 -5.14 15.37
C GLY A 137 25.20 -3.90 15.67
N LEU A 138 24.34 -3.46 14.74
CA LEU A 138 23.49 -2.27 14.90
C LEU A 138 22.03 -2.62 15.15
N GLY A 139 21.34 -1.77 15.91
CA GLY A 139 19.91 -1.93 16.19
C GLY A 139 19.60 -3.13 17.09
N PHE A 140 18.57 -3.90 16.74
CA PHE A 140 18.17 -5.11 17.43
C PHE A 140 17.61 -6.14 16.46
N ASP A 141 17.80 -7.42 16.77
CA ASP A 141 17.21 -8.51 16.03
C ASP A 141 15.71 -8.61 16.32
N TRP A 142 14.93 -8.81 15.26
CA TRP A 142 13.51 -9.06 15.39
C TRP A 142 13.29 -10.46 15.99
N PRO A 143 12.23 -10.65 16.79
CA PRO A 143 11.91 -11.95 17.38
C PRO A 143 11.30 -12.95 16.38
N ILE A 144 11.30 -12.62 15.09
CA ILE A 144 10.79 -13.40 13.96
C ILE A 144 11.80 -13.36 12.83
N ASP A 145 11.70 -14.30 11.91
CA ASP A 145 12.52 -14.40 10.70
C ASP A 145 11.71 -14.14 9.43
N TYR A 146 12.41 -14.03 8.30
CA TYR A 146 11.76 -13.87 6.99
C TYR A 146 10.74 -14.98 6.73
N ASP A 147 11.07 -16.22 7.06
CA ASP A 147 10.20 -17.38 6.81
C ASP A 147 8.89 -17.33 7.59
N ASP A 148 8.86 -16.63 8.74
CA ASP A 148 7.63 -16.42 9.51
C ASP A 148 6.63 -15.52 8.77
N VAL A 149 7.15 -14.55 7.99
CA VAL A 149 6.33 -13.55 7.29
C VAL A 149 6.16 -13.83 5.79
N ALA A 150 7.01 -14.66 5.19
CA ALA A 150 6.98 -14.99 3.77
C ALA A 150 5.59 -15.44 3.27
N PRO A 151 4.86 -16.33 3.97
CA PRO A 151 3.51 -16.71 3.56
C PRO A 151 2.50 -15.55 3.57
N TYR A 152 2.73 -14.52 4.38
CA TYR A 152 1.89 -13.33 4.43
C TYR A 152 2.23 -12.33 3.33
N TYR A 153 3.51 -12.20 2.95
CA TYR A 153 3.90 -11.47 1.75
C TYR A 153 3.23 -12.06 0.51
N ASP A 154 3.28 -13.39 0.35
CA ASP A 154 2.61 -14.08 -0.76
C ASP A 154 1.11 -13.73 -0.82
N LYS A 155 0.43 -13.78 0.32
CA LYS A 155 -1.00 -13.46 0.43
C LYS A 155 -1.27 -12.02 0.03
N VAL A 156 -0.50 -11.06 0.54
CA VAL A 156 -0.72 -9.63 0.24
C VAL A 156 -0.43 -9.33 -1.22
N GLU A 157 0.66 -9.85 -1.78
CA GLU A 157 1.03 -9.63 -3.19
C GLU A 157 -0.05 -10.15 -4.15
N MET A 158 -0.59 -11.34 -3.90
CA MET A 158 -1.74 -11.88 -4.65
C MET A 158 -3.02 -11.05 -4.43
N LEU A 159 -3.26 -10.59 -3.21
CA LEU A 159 -4.47 -9.84 -2.84
C LEU A 159 -4.54 -8.47 -3.50
N ILE A 160 -3.43 -7.72 -3.51
CA ILE A 160 -3.38 -6.35 -4.04
C ILE A 160 -2.92 -6.29 -5.50
N GLY A 161 -2.36 -7.40 -6.01
CA GLY A 161 -1.84 -7.52 -7.37
C GLY A 161 -0.55 -6.76 -7.54
N VAL A 162 0.53 -7.35 -7.06
CA VAL A 162 1.90 -6.83 -7.25
C VAL A 162 2.47 -7.40 -8.53
N TYR A 163 2.98 -6.54 -9.41
CA TYR A 163 3.82 -6.99 -10.51
C TYR A 163 5.30 -6.96 -10.11
N GLY A 164 6.12 -7.80 -10.73
CA GLY A 164 7.58 -7.78 -10.57
C GLY A 164 8.24 -9.01 -11.18
N ASN A 165 9.54 -9.14 -10.96
CA ASN A 165 10.36 -10.26 -11.41
C ASN A 165 11.11 -10.88 -10.23
N ASN A 166 11.47 -12.16 -10.41
CA ASN A 166 12.39 -12.88 -9.54
C ASN A 166 13.79 -12.81 -10.16
N ASP A 167 14.55 -11.81 -9.77
CA ASP A 167 15.87 -11.53 -10.35
C ASP A 167 17.03 -12.12 -9.52
N GLY A 168 16.73 -12.82 -8.42
CA GLY A 168 17.74 -13.48 -7.58
C GLY A 168 18.69 -12.50 -6.89
N LEU A 169 18.23 -11.28 -6.59
CA LEU A 169 19.04 -10.27 -5.92
C LEU A 169 19.20 -10.58 -4.43
N GLU A 170 20.40 -10.32 -3.92
CA GLU A 170 20.73 -10.47 -2.50
C GLU A 170 19.77 -9.68 -1.62
N ASN A 171 19.26 -10.32 -0.56
CA ASN A 171 18.32 -9.74 0.40
C ASN A 171 17.06 -9.11 -0.22
N THR A 172 16.72 -9.45 -1.47
CA THR A 172 15.47 -9.10 -2.13
C THR A 172 14.77 -10.41 -2.52
N PRO A 173 14.05 -11.05 -1.58
CA PRO A 173 13.57 -12.40 -1.79
C PRO A 173 12.61 -12.51 -2.96
N ASP A 174 12.78 -13.57 -3.73
CA ASP A 174 11.89 -13.95 -4.81
C ASP A 174 10.50 -14.33 -4.27
N SER A 175 9.48 -14.09 -5.10
CA SER A 175 8.12 -14.52 -4.80
C SER A 175 7.84 -15.90 -5.42
N PRO A 176 7.04 -16.77 -4.80
CA PRO A 176 6.71 -18.06 -5.40
C PRO A 176 6.03 -17.93 -6.78
N PRO A 177 6.13 -18.96 -7.65
CA PRO A 177 5.48 -18.96 -8.95
C PRO A 177 3.98 -18.65 -8.86
N GLY A 178 3.52 -17.72 -9.71
CA GLY A 178 2.12 -17.31 -9.79
C GLY A 178 1.65 -16.32 -8.73
N VAL A 179 2.54 -15.84 -7.85
CA VAL A 179 2.23 -14.77 -6.88
C VAL A 179 2.26 -13.39 -7.55
N LEU A 180 3.29 -13.12 -8.35
CA LEU A 180 3.46 -11.84 -9.04
C LEU A 180 2.71 -11.80 -10.37
N LEU A 181 2.25 -10.61 -10.73
CA LEU A 181 1.86 -10.28 -12.10
C LEU A 181 3.12 -10.00 -12.95
N PRO A 182 3.08 -10.25 -14.27
CA PRO A 182 4.20 -9.88 -15.13
C PRO A 182 4.38 -8.36 -15.12
N PRO A 183 5.63 -7.85 -15.08
CA PRO A 183 5.86 -6.41 -15.16
C PRO A 183 5.45 -5.85 -16.53
N PRO A 184 5.11 -4.55 -16.60
CA PRO A 184 4.90 -3.90 -17.90
C PRO A 184 6.20 -3.91 -18.71
N ARG A 185 6.09 -3.73 -20.03
CA ARG A 185 7.28 -3.56 -20.86
C ARG A 185 8.05 -2.31 -20.42
N PRO A 186 9.39 -2.38 -20.32
CA PRO A 186 10.21 -1.23 -19.98
C PRO A 186 10.05 -0.13 -21.03
N ARG A 187 10.07 1.14 -20.59
CA ARG A 187 10.09 2.29 -21.50
C ARG A 187 11.47 2.45 -22.12
N VAL A 188 11.58 3.29 -23.15
CA VAL A 188 12.86 3.60 -23.80
C VAL A 188 13.91 4.09 -22.79
N SER A 189 13.52 4.92 -21.82
CA SER A 189 14.40 5.36 -20.74
C SER A 189 14.95 4.19 -19.93
N ASP A 190 14.09 3.24 -19.59
CA ASP A 190 14.42 2.12 -18.72
C ASP A 190 15.38 1.17 -19.46
N LEU A 191 15.15 0.94 -20.76
CA LEU A 191 16.04 0.17 -21.64
C LEU A 191 17.43 0.82 -21.78
N LEU A 192 17.48 2.14 -21.92
CA LEU A 192 18.76 2.87 -21.98
C LEU A 192 19.53 2.75 -20.67
N VAL A 193 18.85 2.88 -19.52
CA VAL A 193 19.45 2.70 -18.20
C VAL A 193 19.96 1.27 -18.03
N GLN A 194 19.15 0.25 -18.38
CA GLN A 194 19.56 -1.15 -18.37
C GLN A 194 20.83 -1.40 -19.20
N GLN A 195 20.87 -0.86 -20.42
CA GLN A 195 22.02 -1.04 -21.31
C GLN A 195 23.31 -0.45 -20.71
N ARG A 196 23.23 0.73 -20.08
CA ARG A 196 24.42 1.42 -19.54
C ARG A 196 24.87 0.83 -18.22
N ALA A 197 23.92 0.59 -17.30
CA ALA A 197 24.19 -0.03 -16.01
C ALA A 197 24.75 -1.46 -16.15
N GLY A 198 24.22 -2.23 -17.11
CA GLY A 198 24.71 -3.59 -17.38
C GLY A 198 26.18 -3.63 -17.81
N ARG A 199 26.68 -2.61 -18.52
CA ARG A 199 28.13 -2.50 -18.85
C ARG A 199 29.01 -2.26 -17.63
N LEU A 200 28.42 -1.78 -16.52
CA LEU A 200 29.07 -1.56 -15.24
C LEU A 200 28.84 -2.72 -14.27
N GLY A 201 28.15 -3.79 -14.68
CA GLY A 201 27.78 -4.90 -13.80
C GLY A 201 26.69 -4.54 -12.78
N VAL A 202 25.97 -3.43 -12.97
CA VAL A 202 24.89 -3.01 -12.08
C VAL A 202 23.54 -3.49 -12.63
N PRO A 203 22.81 -4.36 -11.91
CA PRO A 203 21.53 -4.87 -12.36
C PRO A 203 20.46 -3.77 -12.32
N VAL A 204 19.60 -3.74 -13.34
CA VAL A 204 18.44 -2.85 -13.42
C VAL A 204 17.21 -3.68 -13.73
N ILE A 205 16.38 -3.86 -12.71
CA ILE A 205 15.25 -4.78 -12.71
C ILE A 205 13.91 -4.05 -12.71
N ALA A 206 12.83 -4.78 -12.98
CA ALA A 206 11.49 -4.24 -12.79
C ALA A 206 11.20 -4.10 -11.29
N GLY A 207 10.75 -2.92 -10.86
CA GLY A 207 10.37 -2.73 -9.46
C GLY A 207 9.10 -3.50 -9.11
N HIS A 208 8.99 -3.96 -7.86
CA HIS A 208 7.76 -4.55 -7.34
C HIS A 208 6.74 -3.46 -7.01
N ARG A 209 5.60 -3.43 -7.71
CA ARG A 209 4.56 -2.42 -7.46
C ARG A 209 3.14 -2.99 -7.49
N ALA A 210 2.31 -2.50 -6.57
CA ALA A 210 0.88 -2.79 -6.47
C ALA A 210 0.05 -2.07 -7.56
N VAL A 211 0.26 -2.50 -8.81
CA VAL A 211 -0.43 -2.01 -10.00
C VAL A 211 -0.81 -3.21 -10.86
N LEU A 212 -2.07 -3.28 -11.27
CA LEU A 212 -2.56 -4.41 -12.05
C LEU A 212 -2.08 -4.28 -13.51
N THR A 213 -1.13 -5.12 -13.93
CA THR A 213 -0.71 -5.23 -15.35
C THR A 213 -1.64 -6.15 -16.16
N ARG A 214 -2.39 -7.00 -15.45
CA ARG A 214 -3.51 -7.79 -15.98
C ARG A 214 -4.59 -7.89 -14.90
N ARG A 215 -5.80 -8.33 -15.27
CA ARG A 215 -6.84 -8.64 -14.29
C ARG A 215 -6.36 -9.75 -13.36
N LEU A 216 -6.78 -9.66 -12.09
CA LEU A 216 -6.53 -10.73 -11.11
C LEU A 216 -7.31 -11.98 -11.49
N ASP A 217 -6.73 -13.15 -11.24
CA ASP A 217 -7.36 -14.44 -11.44
C ASP A 217 -8.44 -14.69 -10.37
N ALA A 218 -9.63 -14.17 -10.64
CA ALA A 218 -10.76 -14.21 -9.72
C ALA A 218 -11.36 -15.61 -9.55
N ASP A 219 -11.00 -16.57 -10.41
CA ASP A 219 -11.52 -17.93 -10.33
C ASP A 219 -10.64 -18.82 -9.43
N ASN A 220 -9.33 -18.56 -9.36
CA ASN A 220 -8.40 -19.38 -8.56
C ASN A 220 -7.88 -18.70 -7.28
N LEU A 221 -7.58 -17.39 -7.31
CA LEU A 221 -6.95 -16.71 -6.16
C LEU A 221 -7.82 -16.71 -4.89
N PRO A 222 -9.15 -16.56 -4.95
CA PRO A 222 -9.95 -16.57 -3.73
C PRO A 222 -9.82 -17.86 -2.94
N ALA A 223 -9.84 -19.02 -3.61
CA ALA A 223 -9.67 -20.32 -2.96
C ALA A 223 -8.26 -20.50 -2.36
N LYS A 224 -7.23 -19.92 -2.99
CA LYS A 224 -5.86 -19.92 -2.47
C LYS A 224 -5.69 -19.03 -1.24
N LEU A 225 -6.35 -17.87 -1.23
CA LEU A 225 -6.25 -16.88 -0.15
C LEU A 225 -7.13 -17.22 1.06
N HIS A 226 -8.30 -17.84 0.82
CA HIS A 226 -9.29 -18.19 1.84
C HIS A 226 -9.75 -19.66 1.70
N PRO A 227 -8.85 -20.64 1.95
CA PRO A 227 -9.19 -22.05 1.78
C PRO A 227 -10.31 -22.48 2.74
N GLY A 228 -11.32 -23.18 2.23
CA GLY A 228 -12.44 -23.68 3.02
C GLY A 228 -13.49 -22.62 3.43
N ASN A 229 -13.30 -21.34 3.09
CA ASN A 229 -14.22 -20.26 3.44
C ASN A 229 -14.98 -19.74 2.19
N ALA A 230 -16.11 -20.39 1.87
CA ALA A 230 -16.88 -20.10 0.65
C ALA A 230 -17.39 -18.65 0.56
N GLU A 231 -17.75 -18.05 1.69
CA GLU A 231 -18.25 -16.68 1.72
C GLU A 231 -17.12 -15.66 1.47
N ALA A 232 -15.97 -15.83 2.12
CA ALA A 232 -14.79 -15.00 1.86
C ALA A 232 -14.33 -15.13 0.40
N GLN A 233 -14.34 -16.36 -0.15
CA GLN A 233 -14.03 -16.62 -1.55
C GLN A 233 -14.96 -15.85 -2.49
N ARG A 234 -16.27 -15.90 -2.24
CA ARG A 234 -17.28 -15.19 -3.03
C ARG A 234 -17.08 -13.66 -2.97
N ILE A 235 -16.91 -13.10 -1.77
CA ILE A 235 -16.70 -11.65 -1.58
C ILE A 235 -15.44 -11.20 -2.32
N LEU A 236 -14.34 -11.94 -2.17
CA LEU A 236 -13.07 -11.61 -2.81
C LEU A 236 -13.15 -11.74 -4.33
N ARG A 237 -13.80 -12.78 -4.86
CA ARG A 237 -14.06 -12.94 -6.29
C ARG A 237 -14.78 -11.73 -6.86
N ASP A 238 -15.89 -11.33 -6.24
CA ASP A 238 -16.67 -10.15 -6.66
C ASP A 238 -15.85 -8.86 -6.58
N ALA A 239 -14.98 -8.74 -5.58
CA ALA A 239 -14.07 -7.60 -5.46
C ALA A 239 -13.00 -7.59 -6.57
N MET A 240 -12.43 -8.74 -6.93
CA MET A 240 -11.43 -8.87 -8.00
C MET A 240 -12.01 -8.59 -9.38
N LEU A 241 -13.21 -9.09 -9.69
CA LEU A 241 -13.89 -8.87 -10.98
C LEU A 241 -14.15 -7.38 -11.27
N ARG A 242 -14.34 -6.57 -10.22
CA ARG A 242 -14.53 -5.12 -10.31
C ARG A 242 -13.23 -4.33 -10.53
N ARG A 243 -12.06 -4.95 -10.40
CA ARG A 243 -10.77 -4.27 -10.59
C ARG A 243 -10.34 -4.37 -12.06
N ALA A 244 -9.96 -3.24 -12.63
CA ALA A 244 -9.41 -3.16 -13.98
C ALA A 244 -7.88 -3.19 -13.94
N ALA A 245 -7.28 -3.79 -14.97
CA ALA A 245 -5.87 -3.61 -15.24
C ALA A 245 -5.59 -2.15 -15.64
N CYS A 246 -4.45 -1.62 -15.21
CA CYS A 246 -3.94 -0.35 -15.72
C CYS A 246 -3.53 -0.49 -17.18
N TRP A 247 -3.69 0.61 -17.91
CA TRP A 247 -3.27 0.71 -19.30
C TRP A 247 -1.79 1.08 -19.29
N TRP A 248 -0.99 0.32 -20.02
CA TRP A 248 0.46 0.49 -20.13
C TRP A 248 0.84 0.67 -21.59
#